data_AF-A0AA88SWS0-F1
#
_entry.id   AF-A0AA88SWS0-F1
#
_cell.length_a   1.000
_cell.length_b   1.000
_cell.length_c   1.000
_cell.angle_alpha   90.00
_cell.angle_beta   90.00
_cell.angle_gamma   90.00
#
_symmetry.space_group_name_H-M   'P 1'
#
loop_
_entity.id
_entity.type
_entity.pdbx_description
1 polymer ?
#
loop_
_entity_poly.entity_id
_entity_poly.type
_entity_poly.pdbx_seq_one_letter_code
_entity_poly.pdbx_strand_id
1 'polypeptide(L)'
;MPPKKDGKQNTDKKNTLGEKTIPDEGLSEGGKEFYLAQIRDLEDRLEKYQHKCDELEVRQKDFSTNYDNIVREKKDIVLYLKRTLSQKEDMLTDVLEKLQDLQAVKDAEKESYDKQLSMLRSEFQETKEKLTSENMVLAGKLASLEDFQMQKDELMFQLESLKEQLVQQKQEHQTVLYNLEKKAVLDNYRLKKEMQQHVAAVATEFRKVSDKKMPETTKRAIHENILVTTQLRQISDRSKELMMENDALMAREKQLKREIEIMEPLLNEMTRKSLSNQKVVQQLTVKCRQMSAELEEYAKHKQEHQKQEHESAVNDLNQKQAEAARLKTELQAEKTRRGQVETVLQEAAAALKEEVPKEEDTEGQTLAQRNQMMQKLLAVLDSAAAISKGPTLTHFIPVTEDSNEFRTAAGMERSGVVASKVTPSHLKPGELGFMQHQTPTGNSVISKRQLLSKNLKPKKGMVPQMLKPEKDTLPMQPGSVGESQAKF
;
A
#
# COMPACT_ATOMS: atom_id res chain seq x y z
N MET A 1 -54.07 88.47 -115.90
CA MET A 1 -53.57 89.85 -116.12
C MET A 1 -52.16 89.92 -115.56
N PRO A 2 -51.20 90.50 -116.30
CA PRO A 2 -50.86 91.91 -116.05
C PRO A 2 -51.34 92.79 -117.25
N PRO A 3 -50.70 93.90 -117.70
CA PRO A 3 -51.37 95.20 -117.53
C PRO A 3 -51.48 96.12 -118.77
N LYS A 4 -52.49 97.00 -118.72
CA LYS A 4 -52.54 98.39 -119.24
C LYS A 4 -52.37 98.72 -120.74
N LYS A 5 -53.22 99.70 -121.13
CA LYS A 5 -53.03 100.87 -122.03
C LYS A 5 -53.42 100.77 -123.51
N ASP A 6 -54.18 101.80 -123.91
CA ASP A 6 -54.23 102.60 -125.16
C ASP A 6 -54.25 101.88 -126.54
N GLY A 7 -54.99 102.33 -127.56
CA GLY A 7 -56.03 103.37 -127.63
C GLY A 7 -56.21 104.02 -129.02
N LYS A 8 -57.47 104.33 -129.39
CA LYS A 8 -57.91 105.44 -130.29
C LYS A 8 -57.46 105.48 -131.77
N GLN A 9 -58.40 105.20 -132.71
CA GLN A 9 -58.76 105.95 -133.96
C GLN A 9 -59.76 105.08 -134.78
N ASN A 10 -60.85 105.60 -135.37
CA ASN A 10 -60.99 106.35 -136.66
C ASN A 10 -60.47 105.56 -137.90
N THR A 11 -61.14 105.51 -139.06
CA THR A 11 -62.26 106.34 -139.57
C THR A 11 -63.07 105.68 -140.72
N ASP A 12 -64.36 106.05 -140.83
CA ASP A 12 -65.13 106.34 -142.07
C ASP A 12 -65.45 105.32 -143.20
N LYS A 13 -66.73 105.42 -143.66
CA LYS A 13 -67.26 105.16 -145.03
C LYS A 13 -67.29 103.66 -145.46
N LYS A 14 -68.21 103.17 -146.29
CA LYS A 14 -69.37 103.71 -147.07
C LYS A 14 -70.36 102.52 -147.29
N ASN A 15 -71.61 102.59 -147.81
CA ASN A 15 -72.46 103.66 -148.37
C ASN A 15 -73.95 103.23 -148.30
N THR A 16 -74.87 104.02 -147.73
CA THR A 16 -76.33 103.73 -147.84
C THR A 16 -76.85 104.09 -149.23
N LEU A 17 -77.57 103.18 -149.90
CA LEU A 17 -78.08 103.41 -151.27
C LEU A 17 -79.45 104.11 -151.26
N GLY A 18 -79.71 104.94 -152.27
CA GLY A 18 -80.96 105.67 -152.45
C GLY A 18 -82.10 104.84 -153.05
N GLU A 19 -83.31 105.39 -153.01
CA GLU A 19 -84.57 104.74 -153.37
C GLU A 19 -85.01 105.02 -154.82
N LYS A 20 -85.65 104.02 -155.46
CA LYS A 20 -86.51 104.06 -156.68
C LYS A 20 -86.03 104.82 -157.94
N THR A 21 -86.05 104.11 -159.07
CA THR A 21 -87.09 104.34 -160.11
C THR A 21 -87.21 103.15 -161.07
N ILE A 22 -88.40 102.99 -161.67
CA ILE A 22 -88.79 101.94 -162.66
C ILE A 22 -89.58 102.69 -163.76
N PRO A 23 -89.21 102.58 -165.04
CA PRO A 23 -89.77 101.57 -165.98
C PRO A 23 -88.68 100.60 -166.49
N ASP A 24 -88.92 99.35 -166.88
CA ASP A 24 -90.08 98.70 -167.51
C ASP A 24 -90.35 99.14 -168.96
N GLU A 25 -89.57 98.57 -169.90
CA GLU A 25 -90.08 97.90 -171.10
C GLU A 25 -88.93 97.12 -171.79
N GLY A 26 -89.25 96.06 -172.54
CA GLY A 26 -88.36 95.56 -173.62
C GLY A 26 -87.17 94.65 -173.29
N LEU A 27 -86.99 94.15 -172.06
CA LEU A 27 -86.02 93.05 -171.84
C LEU A 27 -86.51 91.75 -172.50
N SER A 28 -85.85 91.39 -173.60
CA SER A 28 -86.07 90.16 -174.37
C SER A 28 -86.03 88.90 -173.50
N GLU A 29 -86.74 87.85 -173.92
CA GLU A 29 -87.05 86.65 -173.14
C GLU A 29 -85.80 85.97 -172.57
N GLY A 30 -84.75 85.78 -173.38
CA GLY A 30 -83.46 85.25 -172.93
C GLY A 30 -82.73 86.09 -171.88
N GLY A 31 -83.08 87.37 -171.72
CA GLY A 31 -82.61 88.21 -170.62
C GLY A 31 -83.28 87.86 -169.29
N LYS A 32 -84.58 87.54 -169.31
CA LYS A 32 -85.29 87.02 -168.13
C LYS A 32 -84.78 85.63 -167.76
N GLU A 33 -84.53 84.77 -168.75
CA GLU A 33 -83.91 83.45 -168.53
C GLU A 33 -82.48 83.57 -167.97
N PHE A 34 -81.67 84.51 -168.46
CA PHE A 34 -80.34 84.80 -167.90
C PHE A 34 -80.42 85.19 -166.42
N TYR A 35 -81.34 86.08 -166.04
CA TYR A 35 -81.52 86.45 -164.63
C TYR A 35 -82.09 85.30 -163.78
N LEU A 36 -82.96 84.44 -164.32
CA LEU A 36 -83.44 83.24 -163.61
C LEU A 36 -82.35 82.18 -163.44
N ALA A 37 -81.48 81.99 -164.43
CA ALA A 37 -80.31 81.12 -164.30
C ALA A 37 -79.30 81.68 -163.30
N GLN A 38 -79.10 83.00 -163.28
CA GLN A 38 -78.27 83.69 -162.29
C GLN A 38 -78.85 83.61 -160.87
N ILE A 39 -80.18 83.74 -160.72
CA ILE A 39 -80.86 83.53 -159.44
C ILE A 39 -80.62 82.09 -158.96
N ARG A 40 -80.79 81.08 -159.82
CA ARG A 40 -80.52 79.68 -159.47
C ARG A 40 -79.06 79.44 -159.07
N ASP A 41 -78.07 79.94 -159.82
CA ASP A 41 -76.65 79.82 -159.43
C ASP A 41 -76.35 80.50 -158.08
N LEU A 42 -76.99 81.64 -157.81
CA LEU A 42 -76.89 82.33 -156.53
C LEU A 42 -77.59 81.56 -155.39
N GLU A 43 -78.75 80.92 -155.64
CA GLU A 43 -79.47 80.06 -154.70
C GLU A 43 -78.67 78.79 -154.39
N ASP A 44 -78.21 78.06 -155.42
CA ASP A 44 -77.28 76.92 -155.33
C ASP A 44 -76.05 77.26 -154.49
N ARG A 45 -75.50 78.45 -154.70
CA ARG A 45 -74.31 78.96 -153.98
C ARG A 45 -74.63 79.38 -152.55
N LEU A 46 -75.83 79.91 -152.31
CA LEU A 46 -76.32 80.26 -150.98
C LEU A 46 -76.56 79.00 -150.14
N GLU A 47 -77.17 77.95 -150.71
CA GLU A 47 -77.32 76.64 -150.06
C GLU A 47 -75.96 76.00 -149.74
N LYS A 48 -75.01 76.03 -150.69
CA LYS A 48 -73.62 75.58 -150.46
C LYS A 48 -72.93 76.37 -149.34
N TYR A 49 -73.22 77.66 -149.20
CA TYR A 49 -72.73 78.46 -148.06
C TYR A 49 -73.49 78.17 -146.75
N GLN A 50 -74.80 77.91 -146.77
CA GLN A 50 -75.57 77.50 -145.60
C GLN A 50 -75.07 76.16 -145.04
N HIS A 51 -75.02 75.11 -145.88
CA HIS A 51 -74.44 73.82 -145.49
C HIS A 51 -73.00 74.01 -144.98
N LYS A 52 -72.20 74.93 -145.56
CA LYS A 52 -70.85 75.19 -145.05
C LYS A 52 -70.84 75.90 -143.69
N CYS A 53 -71.78 76.80 -143.43
CA CYS A 53 -71.98 77.41 -142.11
C CYS A 53 -72.42 76.36 -141.08
N ASP A 54 -73.41 75.53 -141.39
CA ASP A 54 -73.90 74.48 -140.48
C ASP A 54 -72.79 73.46 -140.15
N GLU A 55 -72.03 73.03 -141.16
CA GLU A 55 -70.89 72.11 -141.03
C GLU A 55 -69.68 72.75 -140.29
N LEU A 56 -69.60 74.08 -140.23
CA LEU A 56 -68.67 74.80 -139.37
C LEU A 56 -69.22 74.98 -137.94
N GLU A 57 -70.51 75.22 -137.77
CA GLU A 57 -71.14 75.37 -136.45
C GLU A 57 -71.15 74.05 -135.68
N VAL A 58 -71.42 72.92 -136.35
CA VAL A 58 -71.28 71.57 -135.75
C VAL A 58 -69.84 71.34 -135.30
N ARG A 59 -68.83 71.57 -136.17
CA ARG A 59 -67.43 71.45 -135.77
C ARG A 59 -67.04 72.41 -134.64
N GLN A 60 -67.59 73.62 -134.60
CA GLN A 60 -67.36 74.56 -133.50
C GLN A 60 -67.92 74.03 -132.17
N LYS A 61 -69.10 73.40 -132.18
CA LYS A 61 -69.68 72.72 -131.01
C LYS A 61 -68.86 71.50 -130.60
N ASP A 62 -68.38 70.70 -131.55
CA ASP A 62 -67.51 69.55 -131.30
C ASP A 62 -66.17 70.00 -130.70
N PHE A 63 -65.54 71.07 -131.21
CA PHE A 63 -64.31 71.61 -130.64
C PHE A 63 -64.55 72.24 -129.26
N SER A 64 -65.67 72.94 -129.04
CA SER A 64 -66.01 73.50 -127.72
C SER A 64 -66.21 72.39 -126.69
N THR A 65 -67.03 71.37 -127.00
CA THR A 65 -67.28 70.26 -126.07
C THR A 65 -66.03 69.45 -125.78
N ASN A 66 -65.18 69.18 -126.78
CA ASN A 66 -63.89 68.53 -126.55
C ASN A 66 -62.93 69.40 -125.71
N TYR A 67 -62.92 70.72 -125.92
CA TYR A 67 -62.16 71.64 -125.07
C TYR A 67 -62.66 71.63 -123.63
N ASP A 68 -63.98 71.69 -123.41
CA ASP A 68 -64.61 71.64 -122.09
C ASP A 68 -64.39 70.28 -121.39
N ASN A 69 -64.30 69.17 -122.15
CA ASN A 69 -63.90 67.85 -121.63
C ASN A 69 -62.46 67.91 -121.11
N ILE A 70 -61.51 68.34 -121.94
CA ILE A 70 -60.08 68.44 -121.58
C ILE A 70 -59.86 69.41 -120.40
N VAL A 71 -60.61 70.51 -120.33
CA VAL A 71 -60.57 71.45 -119.19
C VAL A 71 -61.06 70.81 -117.89
N ARG A 72 -62.12 69.99 -117.95
CA ARG A 72 -62.62 69.24 -116.78
C ARG A 72 -61.64 68.15 -116.35
N GLU A 73 -61.19 67.30 -117.27
CA GLU A 73 -60.20 66.25 -117.00
C GLU A 73 -58.91 66.84 -116.39
N LYS A 74 -58.38 67.92 -116.97
CA LYS A 74 -57.22 68.63 -116.43
C LYS A 74 -57.47 69.19 -115.03
N LYS A 75 -58.66 69.74 -114.77
CA LYS A 75 -59.05 70.23 -113.44
C LYS A 75 -59.09 69.09 -112.42
N ASP A 76 -59.68 67.96 -112.79
CA ASP A 76 -59.86 66.81 -111.89
C ASP A 76 -58.52 66.11 -111.60
N ILE A 77 -57.64 65.98 -112.61
CA ILE A 77 -56.25 65.54 -112.44
C ILE A 77 -55.49 66.49 -111.48
N VAL A 78 -55.62 67.82 -111.66
CA VAL A 78 -54.99 68.80 -110.77
C VAL A 78 -55.55 68.75 -109.34
N LEU A 79 -56.86 68.50 -109.17
CA LEU A 79 -57.47 68.32 -107.85
C LEU A 79 -57.01 67.03 -107.17
N TYR A 80 -56.91 65.93 -107.92
CA TYR A 80 -56.37 64.66 -107.42
C TYR A 80 -54.90 64.80 -107.00
N LEU A 81 -54.05 65.40 -107.84
CA LEU A 81 -52.64 65.63 -107.55
C LEU A 81 -52.45 66.56 -106.35
N LYS A 82 -53.24 67.64 -106.24
CA LYS A 82 -53.21 68.51 -105.04
C LYS A 82 -53.64 67.78 -103.77
N ARG A 83 -54.69 66.96 -103.82
CA ARG A 83 -55.13 66.16 -102.67
C ARG A 83 -54.06 65.15 -102.25
N THR A 84 -53.47 64.45 -103.22
CA THR A 84 -52.41 63.47 -102.97
C THR A 84 -51.14 64.13 -102.43
N LEU A 85 -50.79 65.32 -102.94
CA LEU A 85 -49.65 66.11 -102.44
C LEU A 85 -49.89 66.55 -100.99
N SER A 86 -51.03 67.19 -100.69
CA SER A 86 -51.42 67.57 -99.32
C SER A 86 -51.37 66.37 -98.39
N GLN A 87 -51.97 65.24 -98.76
CA GLN A 87 -51.91 64.01 -97.96
C GLN A 87 -50.49 63.49 -97.73
N LYS A 88 -49.53 63.75 -98.64
CA LYS A 88 -48.12 63.40 -98.46
C LYS A 88 -47.35 64.43 -97.63
N GLU A 89 -47.74 65.70 -97.68
CA GLU A 89 -47.24 66.77 -96.80
C GLU A 89 -47.71 66.52 -95.37
N ASP A 90 -49.00 66.26 -95.16
CA ASP A 90 -49.62 65.88 -93.87
C ASP A 90 -48.92 64.64 -93.28
N MET A 91 -48.75 63.56 -94.06
CA MET A 91 -48.02 62.36 -93.64
C MET A 91 -46.55 62.62 -93.32
N LEU A 92 -45.93 63.63 -93.93
CA LEU A 92 -44.52 63.97 -93.70
C LEU A 92 -44.37 64.78 -92.41
N THR A 93 -45.27 65.73 -92.13
CA THR A 93 -45.31 66.41 -90.82
C THR A 93 -45.60 65.42 -89.70
N ASP A 94 -46.56 64.51 -89.90
CA ASP A 94 -46.89 63.43 -88.95
C ASP A 94 -45.68 62.57 -88.57
N VAL A 95 -44.75 62.35 -89.49
CA VAL A 95 -43.54 61.54 -89.27
C VAL A 95 -42.39 62.38 -88.71
N LEU A 96 -42.26 63.65 -89.09
CA LEU A 96 -41.28 64.57 -88.51
C LEU A 96 -41.57 64.86 -87.03
N GLU A 97 -42.83 65.10 -86.65
CA GLU A 97 -43.23 65.31 -85.26
C GLU A 97 -42.90 64.09 -84.40
N LYS A 98 -43.30 62.88 -84.84
CA LYS A 98 -42.99 61.62 -84.14
C LYS A 98 -41.48 61.35 -84.03
N LEU A 99 -40.68 61.78 -85.01
CA LEU A 99 -39.22 61.68 -84.97
C LEU A 99 -38.59 62.71 -84.03
N GLN A 100 -39.14 63.93 -83.96
CA GLN A 100 -38.72 64.96 -83.01
C GLN A 100 -39.06 64.58 -81.57
N ASP A 101 -40.27 64.06 -81.32
CA ASP A 101 -40.69 63.55 -80.00
C ASP A 101 -39.79 62.39 -79.54
N LEU A 102 -39.53 61.42 -80.41
CA LEU A 102 -38.67 60.28 -80.10
C LEU A 102 -37.22 60.72 -79.80
N GLN A 103 -36.70 61.72 -80.53
CA GLN A 103 -35.38 62.29 -80.26
C GLN A 103 -35.37 63.08 -78.94
N ALA A 104 -36.42 63.83 -78.61
CA ALA A 104 -36.55 64.55 -77.35
C ALA A 104 -36.65 63.61 -76.14
N VAL A 105 -37.42 62.53 -76.24
CA VAL A 105 -37.50 61.47 -75.21
C VAL A 105 -36.13 60.83 -74.99
N LYS A 106 -35.45 60.41 -76.08
CA LYS A 106 -34.10 59.84 -76.03
C LYS A 106 -33.07 60.77 -75.37
N ASP A 107 -33.11 62.07 -75.70
CA ASP A 107 -32.16 63.03 -75.12
C ASP A 107 -32.48 63.31 -73.64
N ALA A 108 -33.76 63.31 -73.24
CA ALA A 108 -34.18 63.39 -71.83
C ALA A 108 -33.81 62.13 -71.02
N GLU A 109 -33.94 60.93 -71.60
CA GLU A 109 -33.44 59.68 -71.02
C GLU A 109 -31.92 59.73 -70.84
N LYS A 110 -31.19 60.15 -71.87
CA LYS A 110 -29.74 60.33 -71.80
C LYS A 110 -29.34 61.31 -70.71
N GLU A 111 -29.98 62.47 -70.62
CA GLU A 111 -29.77 63.43 -69.53
C GLU A 111 -30.06 62.81 -68.16
N SER A 112 -31.09 61.97 -68.03
CA SER A 112 -31.40 61.26 -66.78
C SER A 112 -30.28 60.30 -66.39
N TYR A 113 -29.76 59.51 -67.33
CA TYR A 113 -28.62 58.62 -67.09
C TYR A 113 -27.32 59.39 -66.80
N ASP A 114 -27.02 60.46 -67.53
CA ASP A 114 -25.84 61.30 -67.27
C ASP A 114 -25.92 61.96 -65.88
N LYS A 115 -27.11 62.39 -65.43
CA LYS A 115 -27.36 62.89 -64.06
C LYS A 115 -27.17 61.80 -63.01
N GLN A 116 -27.73 60.60 -63.21
CA GLN A 116 -27.56 59.46 -62.30
C GLN A 116 -26.09 59.03 -62.17
N LEU A 117 -25.37 58.94 -63.30
CA LEU A 117 -23.93 58.63 -63.31
C LEU A 117 -23.09 59.72 -62.63
N SER A 118 -23.50 60.98 -62.73
CA SER A 118 -22.84 62.10 -62.04
C SER A 118 -23.05 62.03 -60.52
N MET A 119 -24.29 61.84 -60.06
CA MET A 119 -24.61 61.69 -58.63
C MET A 119 -23.86 60.51 -58.01
N LEU A 120 -23.93 59.32 -58.64
CA LEU A 120 -23.25 58.12 -58.14
C LEU A 120 -21.72 58.28 -58.09
N ARG A 121 -21.13 59.06 -59.01
CA ARG A 121 -19.70 59.43 -58.96
C ARG A 121 -19.38 60.37 -57.80
N SER A 122 -20.26 61.32 -57.48
CA SER A 122 -20.12 62.18 -56.30
C SER A 122 -20.18 61.36 -55.02
N GLU A 123 -21.21 60.52 -54.87
CA GLU A 123 -21.39 59.62 -53.72
C GLU A 123 -20.18 58.69 -53.50
N PHE A 124 -19.63 58.10 -54.57
CA PHE A 124 -18.40 57.29 -54.47
C PHE A 124 -17.15 58.09 -54.11
N GLN A 125 -17.02 59.34 -54.55
CA GLN A 125 -15.89 60.20 -54.21
C GLN A 125 -16.02 60.73 -52.77
N GLU A 126 -17.20 61.16 -52.33
CA GLU A 126 -17.51 61.61 -50.98
C GLU A 126 -17.30 60.48 -49.95
N THR A 127 -17.79 59.26 -50.23
CA THR A 127 -17.58 58.10 -49.34
C THR A 127 -16.10 57.70 -49.27
N LYS A 128 -15.37 57.77 -50.39
CA LYS A 128 -13.92 57.57 -50.43
C LYS A 128 -13.17 58.64 -49.64
N GLU A 129 -13.52 59.91 -49.77
CA GLU A 129 -12.91 61.02 -49.02
C GLU A 129 -13.18 60.88 -47.52
N LYS A 130 -14.42 60.55 -47.13
CA LYS A 130 -14.80 60.24 -45.75
C LYS A 130 -13.94 59.09 -45.19
N LEU A 131 -13.90 57.94 -45.86
CA LEU A 131 -13.07 56.79 -45.43
C LEU A 131 -11.58 57.13 -45.40
N THR A 132 -11.10 57.99 -46.29
CA THR A 132 -9.70 58.48 -46.27
C THR A 132 -9.46 59.34 -45.03
N SER A 133 -10.37 60.25 -44.69
CA SER A 133 -10.28 61.08 -43.49
C SER A 133 -10.35 60.27 -42.19
N GLU A 134 -11.22 59.25 -42.13
CA GLU A 134 -11.34 58.34 -40.99
C GLU A 134 -10.07 57.52 -40.80
N ASN A 135 -9.47 56.99 -41.88
CA ASN A 135 -8.17 56.32 -41.83
C ASN A 135 -7.03 57.26 -41.38
N MET A 136 -7.01 58.52 -41.83
CA MET A 136 -6.00 59.50 -41.40
C MET A 136 -6.13 59.83 -39.90
N VAL A 137 -7.37 59.95 -39.38
CA VAL A 137 -7.64 60.12 -37.95
C VAL A 137 -7.26 58.87 -37.15
N LEU A 138 -7.49 57.67 -37.68
CA LEU A 138 -7.07 56.42 -37.05
C LEU A 138 -5.53 56.27 -37.00
N ALA A 139 -4.82 56.66 -38.07
CA ALA A 139 -3.36 56.70 -38.10
C ALA A 139 -2.79 57.68 -37.06
N GLY A 140 -3.37 58.87 -36.94
CA GLY A 140 -2.98 59.84 -35.89
C GLY A 140 -3.23 59.32 -34.46
N LYS A 141 -4.32 58.59 -34.24
CA LYS A 141 -4.60 57.90 -32.97
C LYS A 141 -3.62 56.76 -32.69
N LEU A 142 -3.20 56.02 -33.73
CA LEU A 142 -2.23 54.94 -33.61
C LEU A 142 -0.85 55.48 -33.20
N ALA A 143 -0.34 56.50 -33.89
CA ALA A 143 0.92 57.17 -33.51
C ALA A 143 0.87 57.72 -32.07
N SER A 144 -0.26 58.32 -31.66
CA SER A 144 -0.46 58.78 -30.27
C SER A 144 -0.45 57.65 -29.24
N LEU A 145 -0.87 56.43 -29.63
CA LEU A 145 -0.84 55.24 -28.79
C LEU A 145 0.56 54.62 -28.72
N GLU A 146 1.31 54.66 -29.82
CA GLU A 146 2.71 54.23 -29.91
C GLU A 146 3.62 55.13 -29.06
N ASP A 147 3.45 56.47 -29.13
CA ASP A 147 4.12 57.43 -28.25
C ASP A 147 3.81 57.17 -26.77
N PHE A 148 2.54 56.93 -26.43
CA PHE A 148 2.13 56.58 -25.06
C PHE A 148 2.75 55.24 -24.61
N GLN A 149 2.83 54.25 -25.50
CA GLN A 149 3.49 52.98 -25.18
C GLN A 149 4.99 53.18 -24.91
N MET A 150 5.70 53.95 -25.75
CA MET A 150 7.12 54.26 -25.53
C MET A 150 7.34 55.00 -24.20
N GLN A 151 6.52 55.99 -23.88
CA GLN A 151 6.58 56.70 -22.59
C GLN A 151 6.33 55.76 -21.40
N LYS A 152 5.38 54.83 -21.53
CA LYS A 152 5.07 53.84 -20.49
C LYS A 152 6.22 52.84 -20.30
N ASP A 153 6.86 52.39 -21.38
CA ASP A 153 7.96 51.43 -21.32
C ASP A 153 9.27 52.08 -20.81
N GLU A 154 9.56 53.34 -21.17
CA GLU A 154 10.64 54.15 -20.58
C GLU A 154 10.42 54.37 -19.08
N LEU A 155 9.21 54.76 -18.66
CA LEU A 155 8.89 54.93 -17.23
C LEU A 155 9.03 53.62 -16.45
N MET A 156 8.67 52.48 -17.04
CA MET A 156 8.87 51.15 -16.44
C MET A 156 10.36 50.79 -16.33
N PHE A 157 11.18 51.14 -17.33
CA PHE A 157 12.63 50.96 -17.27
C PHE A 157 13.29 51.81 -16.17
N GLN A 158 12.94 53.10 -16.08
CA GLN A 158 13.40 53.99 -15.01
C GLN A 158 13.00 53.46 -13.62
N LEU A 159 11.76 52.98 -13.48
CA LEU A 159 11.23 52.42 -12.23
C LEU A 159 11.98 51.14 -11.83
N GLU A 160 12.33 50.26 -12.77
CA GLU A 160 13.12 49.06 -12.47
C GLU A 160 14.58 49.39 -12.13
N SER A 161 15.21 50.34 -12.84
CA SER A 161 16.54 50.87 -12.50
C SER A 161 16.58 51.46 -11.08
N LEU A 162 15.55 52.20 -10.67
CA LEU A 162 15.44 52.76 -9.32
C LEU A 162 15.24 51.68 -8.25
N LYS A 163 14.50 50.59 -8.54
CA LYS A 163 14.43 49.43 -7.65
C LYS A 163 15.79 48.74 -7.51
N GLU A 164 16.51 48.55 -8.62
CA GLU A 164 17.81 47.88 -8.58
C GLU A 164 18.81 48.69 -7.74
N GLN A 165 18.90 50.00 -7.98
CA GLN A 165 19.72 50.91 -7.16
C GLN A 165 19.33 50.85 -5.68
N LEU A 166 18.04 50.81 -5.34
CA LEU A 166 17.57 50.68 -3.95
C LEU A 166 17.96 49.34 -3.32
N VAL A 167 17.94 48.24 -4.08
CA VAL A 167 18.39 46.91 -3.63
C VAL A 167 19.91 46.87 -3.44
N GLN A 168 20.67 47.40 -4.40
CA GLN A 168 22.13 47.54 -4.31
C GLN A 168 22.52 48.36 -3.07
N GLN A 169 21.97 49.57 -2.92
CA GLN A 169 22.25 50.46 -1.77
C GLN A 169 21.87 49.81 -0.43
N LYS A 170 20.76 49.07 -0.36
CA LYS A 170 20.37 48.31 0.84
C LYS A 170 21.38 47.21 1.17
N GLN A 171 21.87 46.48 0.15
CA GLN A 171 22.87 45.42 0.32
C GLN A 171 24.23 46.00 0.75
N GLU A 172 24.63 47.16 0.21
CA GLU A 172 25.80 47.90 0.65
C GLU A 172 25.69 48.33 2.11
N HIS A 173 24.59 49.00 2.50
CA HIS A 173 24.36 49.42 3.88
C HIS A 173 24.33 48.23 4.86
N GLN A 174 23.71 47.11 4.49
CA GLN A 174 23.71 45.89 5.30
C GLN A 174 25.12 45.29 5.44
N THR A 175 25.94 45.38 4.39
CA THR A 175 27.35 44.95 4.41
C THR A 175 28.22 45.88 5.27
N VAL A 176 27.99 47.20 5.22
CA VAL A 176 28.66 48.20 6.06
C VAL A 176 28.30 48.00 7.53
N LEU A 177 27.01 47.81 7.85
CA LEU A 177 26.55 47.52 9.21
C LEU A 177 27.20 46.25 9.77
N TYR A 178 27.15 45.13 9.02
CA TYR A 178 27.79 43.88 9.44
C TYR A 178 29.30 44.04 9.71
N ASN A 179 30.01 44.77 8.84
CA ASN A 179 31.44 45.05 9.04
C ASN A 179 31.71 45.95 10.26
N LEU A 180 30.85 46.94 10.51
CA LEU A 180 30.95 47.83 11.67
C LEU A 180 30.66 47.10 12.98
N GLU A 181 29.61 46.27 13.02
CA GLU A 181 29.28 45.39 14.15
C GLU A 181 30.41 44.40 14.44
N LYS A 182 30.90 43.70 13.41
CA LYS A 182 32.05 42.79 13.50
C LYS A 182 33.28 43.49 14.06
N LYS A 183 33.59 44.71 13.59
CA LYS A 183 34.70 45.52 14.11
C LYS A 183 34.46 45.90 15.57
N ALA A 184 33.28 46.40 15.92
CA ALA A 184 32.95 46.78 17.30
C ALA A 184 33.03 45.60 18.28
N VAL A 185 32.60 44.40 17.87
CA VAL A 185 32.75 43.18 18.68
C VAL A 185 34.22 42.80 18.87
N LEU A 186 35.04 42.87 17.82
CA LEU A 186 36.47 42.58 17.89
C LEU A 186 37.24 43.60 18.75
N ASP A 187 36.98 44.89 18.58
CA ASP A 187 37.58 45.96 19.38
C ASP A 187 37.13 45.86 20.86
N ASN A 188 35.86 45.52 21.13
CA ASN A 188 35.38 45.30 22.50
C ASN A 188 36.00 44.06 23.16
N TYR A 189 36.21 42.98 22.40
CA TYR A 189 36.94 41.79 22.86
C TYR A 189 38.41 42.10 23.13
N ARG A 190 39.07 42.87 22.24
CA ARG A 190 40.46 43.32 22.43
C ARG A 190 40.60 44.15 23.70
N LEU A 191 39.73 45.15 23.89
CA LEU A 191 39.73 46.01 25.08
C LEU A 191 39.47 45.23 26.37
N LYS A 192 38.55 44.25 26.35
CA LYS A 192 38.32 43.34 27.50
C LYS A 192 39.56 42.51 27.83
N LYS A 193 40.28 42.00 26.82
CA LYS A 193 41.53 41.25 26.99
C LYS A 193 42.65 42.12 27.53
N GLU A 194 42.83 43.32 26.98
CA GLU A 194 43.79 44.34 27.44
C GLU A 194 43.51 44.73 28.90
N MET A 195 42.24 44.99 29.25
CA MET A 195 41.82 45.27 30.63
C MET A 195 42.08 44.08 31.57
N GLN A 196 41.77 42.86 31.16
CA GLN A 196 42.04 41.65 31.96
C GLN A 196 43.54 41.43 32.17
N GLN A 197 44.37 41.68 31.15
CA GLN A 197 45.83 41.64 31.25
C GLN A 197 46.37 42.72 32.18
N HIS A 198 45.84 43.94 32.12
CA HIS A 198 46.21 45.03 33.04
C HIS A 198 45.81 44.71 34.48
N VAL A 199 44.60 44.19 34.72
CA VAL A 199 44.15 43.75 36.06
C VAL A 199 45.02 42.61 36.59
N ALA A 200 45.39 41.65 35.74
CA ALA A 200 46.31 40.57 36.12
C ALA A 200 47.71 41.12 36.46
N ALA A 201 48.26 42.03 35.66
CA ALA A 201 49.54 42.68 35.93
C ALA A 201 49.51 43.44 37.26
N VAL A 202 48.52 44.31 37.48
CA VAL A 202 48.31 45.04 38.75
C VAL A 202 48.14 44.08 39.93
N ALA A 203 47.43 42.96 39.77
CA ALA A 203 47.31 41.94 40.81
C ALA A 203 48.65 41.25 41.11
N THR A 204 49.51 41.02 40.11
CA THR A 204 50.87 40.48 40.34
C THR A 204 51.79 41.51 41.00
N GLU A 205 51.74 42.78 40.62
CA GLU A 205 52.51 43.84 41.30
C GLU A 205 52.01 44.08 42.73
N PHE A 206 50.70 44.06 42.97
CA PHE A 206 50.14 44.17 44.32
C PHE A 206 50.60 43.00 45.21
N ARG A 207 50.62 41.76 44.69
CA ARG A 207 51.22 40.61 45.38
C ARG A 207 52.70 40.84 45.67
N LYS A 208 53.53 41.13 44.65
CA LYS A 208 54.98 41.42 44.82
C LYS A 208 55.24 42.52 45.86
N VAL A 209 54.45 43.59 45.87
CA VAL A 209 54.59 44.71 46.82
C VAL A 209 54.12 44.31 48.23
N SER A 210 53.01 43.58 48.34
CA SER A 210 52.54 42.99 49.60
C SER A 210 53.61 42.04 50.19
N ASP A 211 54.12 41.11 49.39
CA ASP A 211 55.19 40.19 49.76
C ASP A 211 56.49 40.94 50.10
N LYS A 212 56.83 42.04 49.42
CA LYS A 212 58.03 42.83 49.76
C LYS A 212 57.85 43.71 51.02
N LYS A 213 56.61 44.00 51.43
CA LYS A 213 56.30 44.86 52.60
C LYS A 213 55.86 44.07 53.83
N MET A 214 55.37 42.85 53.68
CA MET A 214 54.92 42.02 54.80
C MET A 214 56.13 41.50 55.60
N PRO A 215 56.16 41.67 56.93
CA PRO A 215 57.25 41.16 57.77
C PRO A 215 57.44 39.65 57.64
N GLU A 216 58.69 39.18 57.71
CA GLU A 216 59.01 37.74 57.60
C GLU A 216 58.28 36.88 58.64
N THR A 217 58.04 37.41 59.85
CA THR A 217 57.21 36.75 60.87
C THR A 217 55.77 36.54 60.40
N THR A 218 55.18 37.53 59.73
CA THR A 218 53.81 37.47 59.19
C THR A 218 53.74 36.57 57.96
N LYS A 219 54.75 36.59 57.09
CA LYS A 219 54.88 35.64 55.97
C LYS A 219 54.96 34.21 56.47
N ARG A 220 55.84 33.95 57.44
CA ARG A 220 56.01 32.63 58.03
C ARG A 220 54.72 32.15 58.67
N ALA A 221 54.08 32.99 59.50
CA ALA A 221 52.78 32.67 60.09
C ALA A 221 51.69 32.37 59.05
N ILE A 222 51.65 33.07 57.91
CA ILE A 222 50.69 32.77 56.82
C ILE A 222 51.06 31.48 56.07
N HIS A 223 52.33 31.22 55.78
CA HIS A 223 52.75 29.96 55.14
C HIS A 223 52.53 28.75 56.06
N GLU A 224 52.85 28.87 57.35
CA GLU A 224 52.56 27.89 58.39
C GLU A 224 51.04 27.71 58.55
N ASN A 225 50.24 28.78 58.55
CA ASN A 225 48.78 28.67 58.61
C ASN A 225 48.19 28.00 57.35
N ILE A 226 48.71 28.26 56.15
CA ILE A 226 48.31 27.58 54.91
C ILE A 226 48.71 26.10 54.96
N LEU A 227 49.93 25.78 55.41
CA LEU A 227 50.42 24.41 55.56
C LEU A 227 49.59 23.64 56.60
N VAL A 228 49.37 24.21 57.78
CA VAL A 228 48.53 23.66 58.84
C VAL A 228 47.08 23.51 58.37
N THR A 229 46.52 24.48 57.64
CA THR A 229 45.16 24.35 57.07
C THR A 229 45.08 23.23 56.02
N THR A 230 46.14 23.04 55.23
CA THR A 230 46.23 21.96 54.24
C THR A 230 46.36 20.59 54.92
N GLN A 231 47.19 20.50 55.96
CA GLN A 231 47.34 19.30 56.80
C GLN A 231 46.05 18.98 57.58
N LEU A 232 45.39 19.99 58.16
CA LEU A 232 44.09 19.85 58.83
C LEU A 232 43.01 19.39 57.86
N ARG A 233 42.99 19.86 56.60
CA ARG A 233 42.13 19.29 55.56
C ARG A 233 42.47 17.81 55.33
N GLN A 234 43.72 17.46 55.09
CA GLN A 234 44.14 16.06 54.85
C GLN A 234 43.79 15.13 56.03
N ILE A 235 43.97 15.61 57.27
CA ILE A 235 43.60 14.88 58.50
C ILE A 235 42.07 14.78 58.63
N SER A 236 41.32 15.84 58.31
CA SER A 236 39.85 15.83 58.31
C SER A 236 39.29 14.88 57.26
N ASP A 237 39.84 14.88 56.05
CA ASP A 237 39.45 13.99 54.96
C ASP A 237 39.74 12.53 55.33
N ARG A 238 40.96 12.23 55.84
CA ARG A 238 41.32 10.89 56.32
C ARG A 238 40.52 10.45 57.55
N SER A 239 40.17 11.38 58.45
CA SER A 239 39.30 11.09 59.59
C SER A 239 37.88 10.75 59.13
N LYS A 240 37.40 11.40 58.06
CA LYS A 240 36.11 11.10 57.44
C LYS A 240 36.13 9.75 56.73
N GLU A 241 37.22 9.41 56.03
CA GLU A 241 37.45 8.07 55.46
C GLU A 241 37.41 6.98 56.53
N LEU A 242 38.16 7.14 57.63
CA LEU A 242 38.18 6.20 58.75
C LEU A 242 36.82 6.11 59.47
N MET A 243 36.07 7.20 59.55
CA MET A 243 34.71 7.19 60.10
C MET A 243 33.75 6.41 59.19
N MET A 244 33.83 6.59 57.86
CA MET A 244 33.04 5.82 56.89
C MET A 244 33.43 4.33 56.89
N GLU A 245 34.70 3.99 57.06
CA GLU A 245 35.16 2.61 57.25
C GLU A 245 34.62 2.02 58.56
N ASN A 246 34.67 2.78 59.67
CA ASN A 246 34.12 2.35 60.96
C ASN A 246 32.60 2.11 60.88
N ASP A 247 31.84 3.03 60.28
CA ASP A 247 30.40 2.88 60.06
C ASP A 247 30.09 1.65 59.19
N ALA A 248 30.88 1.38 58.15
CA ALA A 248 30.74 0.20 57.31
C ALA A 248 31.08 -1.11 58.06
N LEU A 249 32.13 -1.11 58.88
CA LEU A 249 32.49 -2.23 59.75
C LEU A 249 31.42 -2.48 60.82
N MET A 250 30.88 -1.43 61.44
CA MET A 250 29.79 -1.51 62.41
C MET A 250 28.47 -1.97 61.78
N ALA A 251 28.19 -1.57 60.52
CA ALA A 251 27.06 -2.10 59.76
C ALA A 251 27.24 -3.60 59.45
N ARG A 252 28.46 -4.01 59.05
CA ARG A 252 28.80 -5.43 58.81
C ARG A 252 28.76 -6.26 60.10
N GLU A 253 29.22 -5.72 61.22
CA GLU A 253 29.17 -6.38 62.52
C GLU A 253 27.73 -6.57 62.99
N LYS A 254 26.86 -5.55 62.85
CA LYS A 254 25.41 -5.67 63.11
C LYS A 254 24.74 -6.69 62.19
N GLN A 255 25.16 -6.79 60.93
CA GLN A 255 24.64 -7.78 60.00
C GLN A 255 25.06 -9.21 60.37
N LEU A 256 26.34 -9.43 60.67
CA LEU A 256 26.85 -10.73 61.14
C LEU A 256 26.20 -11.16 62.47
N LYS A 257 25.94 -10.21 63.38
CA LYS A 257 25.21 -10.49 64.63
C LYS A 257 23.79 -11.00 64.37
N ARG A 258 23.05 -10.40 63.42
CA ARG A 258 21.72 -10.90 63.00
C ARG A 258 21.80 -12.26 62.31
N GLU A 259 22.82 -12.49 61.50
CA GLU A 259 23.01 -13.79 60.83
C GLU A 259 23.28 -14.90 61.86
N ILE A 260 24.07 -14.63 62.90
CA ILE A 260 24.25 -15.52 64.05
C ILE A 260 22.93 -15.70 64.81
N GLU A 261 22.22 -14.62 65.13
CA GLU A 261 20.92 -14.62 65.84
C GLU A 261 19.82 -15.43 65.10
N ILE A 262 19.92 -15.57 63.78
CA ILE A 262 19.02 -16.40 62.96
C ILE A 262 19.54 -17.85 62.81
N MET A 263 20.86 -18.02 62.63
CA MET A 263 21.47 -19.36 62.44
C MET A 263 21.53 -20.18 63.73
N GLU A 264 21.73 -19.55 64.89
CA GLU A 264 21.79 -20.24 66.19
C GLU A 264 20.47 -20.94 66.57
N PRO A 265 19.28 -20.30 66.55
CA PRO A 265 18.03 -21.01 66.81
C PRO A 265 17.71 -22.06 65.73
N LEU A 266 18.09 -21.84 64.46
CA LEU A 266 17.92 -22.83 63.39
C LEU A 266 18.81 -24.07 63.61
N LEU A 267 20.06 -23.88 64.03
CA LEU A 267 20.99 -24.97 64.39
C LEU A 267 20.52 -25.71 65.64
N ASN A 268 20.01 -25.00 66.65
CA ASN A 268 19.42 -25.60 67.84
C ASN A 268 18.14 -26.40 67.52
N GLU A 269 17.28 -25.91 66.61
CA GLU A 269 16.10 -26.64 66.15
C GLU A 269 16.49 -27.87 65.32
N MET A 270 17.47 -27.74 64.41
CA MET A 270 18.02 -28.85 63.64
C MET A 270 18.64 -29.92 64.56
N THR A 271 19.38 -29.49 65.59
CA THR A 271 19.97 -30.38 66.61
C THR A 271 18.88 -31.07 67.43
N ARG A 272 17.80 -30.36 67.82
CA ARG A 272 16.64 -30.95 68.50
C ARG A 272 15.88 -31.94 67.61
N LYS A 273 15.73 -31.66 66.30
CA LYS A 273 15.18 -32.58 65.30
C LYS A 273 16.08 -33.80 65.11
N SER A 274 17.40 -33.62 65.05
CA SER A 274 18.38 -34.71 65.00
C SER A 274 18.29 -35.61 66.24
N LEU A 275 18.26 -35.03 67.44
CA LEU A 275 18.14 -35.77 68.71
C LEU A 275 16.78 -36.49 68.87
N SER A 276 15.68 -35.92 68.36
CA SER A 276 14.38 -36.61 68.36
C SER A 276 14.34 -37.74 67.33
N ASN A 277 14.89 -37.53 66.13
CA ASN A 277 15.08 -38.60 65.15
C ASN A 277 15.99 -39.71 65.69
N GLN A 278 17.08 -39.38 66.40
CA GLN A 278 17.95 -40.34 67.06
C GLN A 278 17.21 -41.13 68.14
N LYS A 279 16.34 -40.49 68.94
CA LYS A 279 15.47 -41.19 69.91
C LYS A 279 14.46 -42.11 69.23
N VAL A 280 13.86 -41.71 68.11
CA VAL A 280 12.97 -42.57 67.31
C VAL A 280 13.73 -43.75 66.71
N VAL A 281 14.95 -43.52 66.19
CA VAL A 281 15.85 -44.60 65.72
C VAL A 281 16.26 -45.54 66.86
N GLN A 282 16.52 -45.02 68.07
CA GLN A 282 16.78 -45.84 69.26
C GLN A 282 15.55 -46.66 69.66
N GLN A 283 14.35 -46.08 69.67
CA GLN A 283 13.10 -46.79 69.94
C GLN A 283 12.80 -47.87 68.88
N LEU A 284 13.01 -47.57 67.60
CA LEU A 284 12.94 -48.56 66.52
C LEU A 284 14.00 -49.65 66.68
N THR A 285 15.23 -49.31 67.09
CA THR A 285 16.30 -50.28 67.36
C THR A 285 15.94 -51.19 68.54
N VAL A 286 15.35 -50.64 69.61
CA VAL A 286 14.84 -51.42 70.75
C VAL A 286 13.68 -52.32 70.31
N LYS A 287 12.72 -51.81 69.52
CA LYS A 287 11.60 -52.63 69.01
C LYS A 287 12.07 -53.72 68.04
N CYS A 288 13.05 -53.44 67.18
CA CYS A 288 13.68 -54.46 66.34
C CYS A 288 14.45 -55.51 67.18
N ARG A 289 15.09 -55.10 68.29
CA ARG A 289 15.71 -56.03 69.24
C ARG A 289 14.68 -56.88 70.00
N GLN A 290 13.54 -56.30 70.36
CA GLN A 290 12.42 -57.01 70.97
C GLN A 290 11.84 -58.03 69.98
N MET A 291 11.50 -57.64 68.75
CA MET A 291 11.05 -58.59 67.74
C MET A 291 12.13 -59.64 67.40
N SER A 292 13.43 -59.32 67.41
CA SER A 292 14.46 -60.35 67.24
C SER A 292 14.57 -61.28 68.45
N ALA A 293 14.30 -60.81 69.66
CA ALA A 293 14.24 -61.64 70.87
C ALA A 293 12.98 -62.54 70.87
N GLU A 294 11.82 -62.01 70.47
CA GLU A 294 10.58 -62.78 70.26
C GLU A 294 10.78 -63.85 69.17
N LEU A 295 11.48 -63.52 68.08
CA LEU A 295 11.87 -64.48 67.03
C LEU A 295 12.89 -65.51 67.53
N GLU A 296 13.83 -65.13 68.39
CA GLU A 296 14.75 -66.06 69.05
C GLU A 296 14.05 -66.97 70.08
N GLU A 297 13.06 -66.47 70.82
CA GLU A 297 12.28 -67.28 71.77
C GLU A 297 11.32 -68.21 71.03
N TYR A 298 10.71 -67.77 69.92
CA TYR A 298 10.00 -68.65 69.00
C TYR A 298 10.91 -69.72 68.38
N ALA A 299 12.16 -69.36 68.03
CA ALA A 299 13.15 -70.31 67.55
C ALA A 299 13.63 -71.28 68.65
N LYS A 300 13.82 -70.81 69.90
CA LYS A 300 14.15 -71.63 71.08
C LYS A 300 13.03 -72.60 71.39
N HIS A 301 11.78 -72.14 71.49
CA HIS A 301 10.62 -73.02 71.68
C HIS A 301 10.49 -74.05 70.54
N LYS A 302 10.72 -73.67 69.28
CA LYS A 302 10.76 -74.63 68.17
C LYS A 302 11.90 -75.65 68.33
N GLN A 303 13.07 -75.22 68.77
CA GLN A 303 14.23 -76.09 69.01
C GLN A 303 14.05 -76.98 70.26
N GLU A 304 13.35 -76.51 71.29
CA GLU A 304 12.99 -77.26 72.48
C GLU A 304 11.92 -78.30 72.16
N HIS A 305 10.91 -77.96 71.36
CA HIS A 305 9.93 -78.94 70.84
C HIS A 305 10.63 -80.05 70.03
N GLN A 306 11.59 -79.68 69.17
CA GLN A 306 12.42 -80.64 68.43
C GLN A 306 13.34 -81.47 69.34
N LYS A 307 13.90 -80.88 70.41
CA LYS A 307 14.66 -81.63 71.43
C LYS A 307 13.78 -82.61 72.18
N GLN A 308 12.56 -82.22 72.54
CA GLN A 308 11.63 -83.06 73.30
C GLN A 308 11.13 -84.24 72.46
N GLU A 309 10.87 -84.03 71.16
CA GLU A 309 10.66 -85.11 70.17
C GLU A 309 11.90 -86.03 70.09
N HIS A 310 13.11 -85.47 70.04
CA HIS A 310 14.35 -86.24 69.94
C HIS A 310 14.72 -87.00 71.23
N GLU A 311 14.34 -86.47 72.40
CA GLU A 311 14.58 -87.07 73.72
C GLU A 311 13.59 -88.20 73.99
N SER A 312 12.34 -88.09 73.51
CA SER A 312 11.39 -89.21 73.42
C SER A 312 11.98 -90.36 72.57
N ALA A 313 12.45 -90.05 71.36
CA ALA A 313 13.03 -91.05 70.46
C ALA A 313 14.30 -91.75 71.01
N VAL A 314 15.08 -91.05 71.85
CA VAL A 314 16.24 -91.63 72.55
C VAL A 314 15.80 -92.56 73.69
N ASN A 315 14.73 -92.26 74.41
CA ASN A 315 14.18 -93.14 75.44
C ASN A 315 13.60 -94.43 74.84
N ASP A 316 12.91 -94.36 73.70
CA ASP A 316 12.43 -95.54 72.95
C ASP A 316 13.58 -96.44 72.49
N LEU A 317 14.70 -95.83 72.06
CA LEU A 317 15.90 -96.55 71.65
C LEU A 317 16.53 -97.28 72.85
N ASN A 318 16.62 -96.62 74.01
CA ASN A 318 17.15 -97.20 75.24
C ASN A 318 16.29 -98.38 75.75
N GLN A 319 14.96 -98.30 75.67
CA GLN A 319 14.08 -99.43 76.00
C GLN A 319 14.35 -100.64 75.10
N LYS A 320 14.38 -100.46 73.78
CA LYS A 320 14.67 -101.53 72.81
C LYS A 320 16.07 -102.12 73.01
N GLN A 321 17.04 -101.31 73.43
CA GLN A 321 18.39 -101.79 73.74
C GLN A 321 18.46 -102.61 75.04
N ALA A 322 17.60 -102.33 76.02
CA ALA A 322 17.45 -103.15 77.24
C ALA A 322 16.79 -104.51 76.94
N GLU A 323 15.78 -104.56 76.06
CA GLU A 323 15.18 -105.83 75.62
C GLU A 323 16.17 -106.70 74.85
N ALA A 324 16.96 -106.11 73.95
CA ALA A 324 18.01 -106.80 73.21
C ALA A 324 19.10 -107.40 74.13
N ALA A 325 19.40 -106.75 75.27
CA ALA A 325 20.30 -107.30 76.28
C ALA A 325 19.69 -108.53 77.00
N ARG A 326 18.37 -108.51 77.24
CA ARG A 326 17.65 -109.58 77.96
C ARG A 326 17.52 -110.87 77.12
N LEU A 327 17.18 -110.75 75.84
CA LEU A 327 17.14 -111.90 74.91
C LEU A 327 18.52 -112.57 74.72
N LYS A 328 19.61 -111.80 74.89
CA LYS A 328 20.98 -112.28 74.68
C LYS A 328 21.50 -113.17 75.82
N THR A 329 20.97 -113.04 77.03
CA THR A 329 21.37 -113.90 78.17
C THR A 329 20.65 -115.24 78.16
N GLU A 330 19.35 -115.30 77.84
CA GLU A 330 18.60 -116.56 77.69
C GLU A 330 19.21 -117.47 76.61
N LEU A 331 19.58 -116.91 75.45
CA LEU A 331 20.20 -117.66 74.35
C LEU A 331 21.57 -118.29 74.72
N GLN A 332 22.24 -117.79 75.76
CA GLN A 332 23.48 -118.39 76.27
C GLN A 332 23.19 -119.56 77.21
N ALA A 333 22.26 -119.38 78.16
CA ALA A 333 21.87 -120.40 79.13
C ALA A 333 21.36 -121.70 78.48
N GLU A 334 20.58 -121.59 77.39
CA GLU A 334 20.09 -122.78 76.70
C GLU A 334 21.18 -123.49 75.87
N LYS A 335 22.22 -122.78 75.42
CA LYS A 335 23.36 -123.38 74.72
C LYS A 335 24.24 -124.24 75.63
N THR A 336 24.53 -123.76 76.85
CA THR A 336 25.31 -124.54 77.83
C THR A 336 24.55 -125.78 78.28
N ARG A 337 23.24 -125.67 78.51
CA ARG A 337 22.35 -126.81 78.82
C ARG A 337 22.36 -127.88 77.73
N ARG A 338 22.33 -127.47 76.45
CA ARG A 338 22.32 -128.40 75.30
C ARG A 338 23.62 -129.22 75.19
N GLY A 339 24.78 -128.58 75.39
CA GLY A 339 26.08 -129.26 75.33
C GLY A 339 26.27 -130.33 76.42
N GLN A 340 25.74 -130.10 77.63
CA GLN A 340 25.82 -131.05 78.75
C GLN A 340 25.04 -132.35 78.50
N VAL A 341 23.94 -132.29 77.76
CA VAL A 341 23.16 -133.49 77.35
C VAL A 341 23.91 -134.29 76.27
N GLU A 342 24.60 -133.60 75.37
CA GLU A 342 25.32 -134.21 74.25
C GLU A 342 26.55 -135.01 74.71
N THR A 343 27.24 -134.58 75.77
CA THR A 343 28.32 -135.35 76.41
C THR A 343 27.84 -136.66 77.04
N VAL A 344 26.72 -136.65 77.78
CA VAL A 344 26.17 -137.87 78.42
C VAL A 344 25.75 -138.91 77.37
N LEU A 345 25.23 -138.45 76.22
CA LEU A 345 24.92 -139.31 75.07
C LEU A 345 26.15 -139.99 74.45
N GLN A 346 27.32 -139.32 74.45
CA GLN A 346 28.56 -139.90 73.92
C GLN A 346 29.16 -140.94 74.88
N GLU A 347 29.09 -140.74 76.20
CA GLU A 347 29.54 -141.74 77.18
C GLU A 347 28.65 -143.01 77.13
N ALA A 348 27.33 -142.85 76.98
CA ALA A 348 26.42 -143.97 76.74
C ALA A 348 26.75 -144.75 75.45
N ALA A 349 27.13 -144.04 74.38
CA ALA A 349 27.52 -144.66 73.12
C ALA A 349 28.86 -145.42 73.19
N ALA A 350 29.79 -145.00 74.05
CA ALA A 350 31.02 -145.73 74.32
C ALA A 350 30.74 -147.06 75.06
N ALA A 351 29.84 -147.04 76.05
CA ALA A 351 29.46 -148.21 76.84
C ALA A 351 28.72 -149.32 76.04
N LEU A 352 28.20 -148.98 74.85
CA LEU A 352 27.51 -149.92 73.94
C LEU A 352 28.39 -150.42 72.78
N LYS A 353 29.68 -150.06 72.73
CA LYS A 353 30.59 -150.41 71.63
C LYS A 353 31.79 -151.27 72.03
N GLU A 354 32.03 -151.41 73.33
CA GLU A 354 32.72 -152.59 73.85
C GLU A 354 31.71 -153.75 73.95
N GLU A 355 32.17 -154.95 73.61
CA GLU A 355 31.45 -156.24 73.76
C GLU A 355 30.24 -156.52 72.86
N VAL A 356 30.55 -156.84 71.59
CA VAL A 356 29.88 -157.93 70.86
C VAL A 356 30.95 -159.00 70.55
N PRO A 357 30.87 -160.21 71.14
CA PRO A 357 31.87 -161.26 70.95
C PRO A 357 31.72 -161.99 69.60
N LYS A 358 32.76 -162.74 69.23
CA LYS A 358 32.74 -163.62 68.04
C LYS A 358 32.19 -165.00 68.43
N GLU A 359 31.39 -165.61 67.56
CA GLU A 359 31.13 -167.05 67.60
C GLU A 359 32.31 -167.81 66.95
N GLU A 360 33.41 -167.94 67.70
CA GLU A 360 34.31 -169.11 67.78
C GLU A 360 35.52 -168.76 68.68
N ASP A 361 35.25 -168.54 69.97
CA ASP A 361 36.23 -168.64 71.05
C ASP A 361 35.53 -169.26 72.27
N THR A 362 36.25 -170.07 73.05
CA THR A 362 35.65 -170.98 74.05
C THR A 362 34.98 -170.29 75.25
N GLU A 363 34.02 -171.01 75.87
CA GLU A 363 33.01 -170.55 76.85
C GLU A 363 33.51 -169.78 78.10
N GLY A 364 34.81 -169.69 78.35
CA GLY A 364 35.37 -169.07 79.56
C GLY A 364 35.33 -167.55 79.63
N GLN A 365 35.24 -166.83 78.51
CA GLN A 365 35.38 -165.36 78.47
C GLN A 365 34.04 -164.59 78.56
N THR A 366 32.99 -165.12 77.94
CA THR A 366 31.71 -164.40 77.72
C THR A 366 30.98 -163.99 78.99
N LEU A 367 31.10 -164.77 80.08
CA LEU A 367 30.41 -164.49 81.33
C LEU A 367 31.00 -163.30 82.11
N ALA A 368 32.32 -163.07 81.99
CA ALA A 368 33.00 -161.98 82.69
C ALA A 368 32.64 -160.61 82.08
N GLN A 369 32.66 -160.54 80.74
CA GLN A 369 32.37 -159.35 79.94
C GLN A 369 30.98 -158.77 80.26
N ARG A 370 29.97 -159.65 80.39
CA ARG A 370 28.57 -159.26 80.66
C ARG A 370 28.38 -158.54 82.00
N ASN A 371 29.12 -158.91 83.04
CA ASN A 371 29.02 -158.25 84.35
C ASN A 371 29.70 -156.87 84.36
N GLN A 372 30.78 -156.69 83.58
CA GLN A 372 31.48 -155.41 83.50
C GLN A 372 30.66 -154.36 82.73
N MET A 373 29.97 -154.76 81.64
CA MET A 373 29.01 -153.91 80.93
C MET A 373 27.92 -153.36 81.86
N MET A 374 27.37 -154.20 82.73
CA MET A 374 26.25 -153.85 83.61
C MET A 374 26.63 -152.78 84.65
N GLN A 375 27.88 -152.79 85.15
CA GLN A 375 28.38 -151.75 86.04
C GLN A 375 28.66 -150.42 85.32
N LYS A 376 29.18 -150.44 84.08
CA LYS A 376 29.39 -149.21 83.30
C LYS A 376 28.09 -148.47 83.01
N LEU A 377 27.01 -149.20 82.69
CA LEU A 377 25.69 -148.61 82.41
C LEU A 377 25.03 -147.96 83.63
N LEU A 378 25.30 -148.42 84.85
CA LEU A 378 24.75 -147.81 86.06
C LEU A 378 25.30 -146.39 86.28
N ALA A 379 26.62 -146.20 86.13
CA ALA A 379 27.29 -144.92 86.35
C ALA A 379 26.82 -143.80 85.40
N VAL A 380 26.35 -144.16 84.19
CA VAL A 380 25.81 -143.21 83.19
C VAL A 380 24.39 -142.73 83.56
N LEU A 381 23.63 -143.49 84.36
CA LEU A 381 22.31 -143.08 84.83
C LEU A 381 22.39 -142.13 86.03
N ASP A 382 23.32 -142.38 86.96
CA ASP A 382 23.53 -141.52 88.13
C ASP A 382 24.05 -140.11 87.73
N SER A 383 24.86 -140.01 86.66
CA SER A 383 25.30 -138.71 86.13
C SER A 383 24.19 -137.95 85.39
N ALA A 384 23.28 -138.65 84.70
CA ALA A 384 22.13 -138.04 84.04
C ALA A 384 21.14 -137.40 85.02
N ALA A 385 20.97 -137.96 86.23
CA ALA A 385 20.03 -137.48 87.25
C ALA A 385 20.33 -136.05 87.74
N ALA A 386 21.58 -135.58 87.64
CA ALA A 386 21.98 -134.26 88.12
C ALA A 386 21.49 -133.08 87.25
N ILE A 387 21.04 -133.35 86.01
CA ILE A 387 20.84 -132.32 84.97
C ILE A 387 19.40 -131.74 84.97
N SER A 388 18.43 -132.39 85.63
CA SER A 388 17.01 -132.02 85.53
C SER A 388 16.47 -131.19 86.71
N LYS A 389 16.13 -129.92 86.46
CA LYS A 389 15.10 -129.17 87.20
C LYS A 389 14.21 -128.40 86.20
N GLY A 390 12.89 -128.51 86.38
CA GLY A 390 11.87 -127.86 85.53
C GLY A 390 11.16 -126.67 86.21
N PRO A 391 10.46 -125.80 85.46
CA PRO A 391 10.09 -124.46 85.92
C PRO A 391 8.60 -124.28 86.33
N THR A 392 8.27 -123.10 86.84
CA THR A 392 6.92 -122.68 87.29
C THR A 392 6.39 -121.52 86.43
N LEU A 393 5.06 -121.45 86.20
CA LEU A 393 4.42 -120.43 85.35
C LEU A 393 3.84 -119.23 86.13
N THR A 394 4.08 -118.01 85.63
CA THR A 394 3.12 -116.87 85.64
C THR A 394 3.46 -115.91 84.50
N HIS A 395 2.51 -115.60 83.60
CA HIS A 395 2.74 -114.65 82.50
C HIS A 395 1.42 -114.07 81.93
N PHE A 396 0.87 -112.98 82.50
CA PHE A 396 -0.29 -112.25 81.95
C PHE A 396 -0.27 -110.74 82.25
N ILE A 397 0.35 -109.98 81.34
CA ILE A 397 -0.16 -108.80 80.59
C ILE A 397 -1.17 -107.83 81.28
N PRO A 398 -0.83 -106.52 81.38
CA PRO A 398 -1.76 -105.38 81.46
C PRO A 398 -1.95 -104.63 80.11
N VAL A 399 -2.76 -103.55 80.09
CA VAL A 399 -3.28 -102.85 78.87
C VAL A 399 -3.09 -101.31 78.94
N THR A 400 -2.90 -100.62 77.79
CA THR A 400 -2.98 -99.14 77.58
C THR A 400 -3.41 -98.77 76.12
N GLU A 401 -3.51 -97.46 75.79
CA GLU A 401 -3.89 -96.78 74.50
C GLU A 401 -5.38 -96.36 74.36
N ASP A 402 -5.82 -95.31 73.62
CA ASP A 402 -5.29 -93.98 73.14
C ASP A 402 -6.55 -93.12 72.72
N SER A 403 -6.68 -91.95 72.03
CA SER A 403 -5.90 -90.97 71.22
C SER A 403 -6.51 -89.54 71.39
N ASN A 404 -5.98 -88.37 70.98
CA ASN A 404 -5.10 -87.90 69.87
C ASN A 404 -5.80 -87.78 68.48
N GLU A 405 -5.60 -86.79 67.58
CA GLU A 405 -4.62 -85.68 67.39
C GLU A 405 -5.35 -84.31 67.04
N PHE A 406 -4.85 -83.18 66.44
CA PHE A 406 -3.57 -82.86 65.73
C PHE A 406 -3.06 -81.36 65.70
N ARG A 407 -3.16 -80.64 64.55
CA ARG A 407 -2.23 -79.56 64.06
C ARG A 407 -2.95 -78.58 63.07
N THR A 408 -2.42 -77.48 62.46
CA THR A 408 -1.09 -76.79 62.21
C THR A 408 -1.40 -75.32 61.79
N ALA A 409 -0.59 -74.23 61.81
CA ALA A 409 0.86 -73.88 61.87
C ALA A 409 1.68 -74.01 60.55
N ALA A 410 2.58 -73.09 60.09
CA ALA A 410 2.90 -71.66 60.38
C ALA A 410 3.79 -71.03 59.23
N GLY A 411 4.07 -69.71 59.17
CA GLY A 411 4.93 -69.07 58.13
C GLY A 411 5.51 -67.66 58.44
N MET A 412 6.69 -67.28 57.90
CA MET A 412 7.52 -66.13 58.38
C MET A 412 8.63 -65.62 57.40
N GLU A 413 9.35 -64.53 57.77
CA GLU A 413 10.72 -64.05 57.38
C GLU A 413 10.97 -62.91 56.32
N ARG A 414 11.57 -61.80 56.84
CA ARG A 414 12.76 -61.00 56.44
C ARG A 414 13.04 -60.38 55.03
N SER A 415 13.14 -59.02 55.05
CA SER A 415 14.33 -58.16 54.74
C SER A 415 14.90 -57.98 53.31
N GLY A 416 15.19 -56.74 52.89
CA GLY A 416 15.98 -56.45 51.66
C GLY A 416 16.10 -54.99 51.14
N VAL A 417 17.03 -54.20 51.69
CA VAL A 417 18.03 -53.33 50.99
C VAL A 417 17.63 -52.42 49.77
N VAL A 418 17.54 -51.10 50.05
CA VAL A 418 18.20 -49.95 49.33
C VAL A 418 17.69 -49.37 47.96
N ALA A 419 17.82 -48.02 47.88
CA ALA A 419 18.00 -47.12 46.72
C ALA A 419 16.81 -46.54 45.90
N SER A 420 16.70 -45.21 46.01
CA SER A 420 16.74 -44.22 44.90
C SER A 420 15.80 -44.32 43.69
N LYS A 421 14.98 -43.28 43.54
CA LYS A 421 14.86 -42.39 42.35
C LYS A 421 13.93 -41.21 42.73
N VAL A 422 13.92 -40.02 42.12
CA VAL A 422 14.82 -39.18 41.31
C VAL A 422 13.99 -37.94 40.96
N THR A 423 14.66 -36.82 40.70
CA THR A 423 14.14 -35.55 40.15
C THR A 423 13.30 -35.73 38.85
N PRO A 424 12.39 -34.80 38.48
CA PRO A 424 12.85 -33.65 37.69
C PRO A 424 12.12 -32.30 37.88
N SER A 425 12.74 -31.31 37.25
CA SER A 425 12.44 -29.88 37.12
C SER A 425 11.15 -29.48 36.39
N HIS A 426 10.65 -28.29 36.74
CA HIS A 426 10.46 -27.16 35.81
C HIS A 426 10.98 -25.88 36.54
N LEU A 427 12.00 -25.12 36.11
CA LEU A 427 12.24 -24.29 34.91
C LEU A 427 11.70 -22.85 34.95
N LYS A 428 12.51 -21.91 35.50
CA LYS A 428 12.70 -20.46 35.14
C LYS A 428 11.44 -19.54 35.00
N PRO A 429 11.59 -18.25 34.60
CA PRO A 429 12.46 -17.15 35.07
C PRO A 429 11.69 -16.28 36.11
N GLY A 430 12.11 -15.14 36.66
CA GLY A 430 13.09 -14.11 36.27
C GLY A 430 12.39 -12.82 35.80
N GLU A 431 12.85 -11.66 36.27
CA GLU A 431 12.38 -10.28 35.94
C GLU A 431 11.00 -9.84 36.50
N LEU A 432 10.73 -8.55 36.80
CA LEU A 432 11.60 -7.38 37.07
C LEU A 432 10.89 -6.39 38.03
N GLY A 433 11.65 -5.46 38.62
CA GLY A 433 11.28 -4.70 39.83
C GLY A 433 10.13 -3.68 39.75
N PHE A 434 9.69 -3.26 40.94
CA PHE A 434 8.89 -2.05 41.15
C PHE A 434 9.75 -0.88 41.68
N MET A 435 9.25 0.33 41.47
CA MET A 435 9.97 1.61 41.54
C MET A 435 10.25 2.07 43.00
N GLN A 436 11.50 2.39 43.37
CA GLN A 436 12.20 3.68 43.21
C GLN A 436 11.73 4.79 44.17
N HIS A 437 12.47 5.03 45.26
CA HIS A 437 12.39 6.29 46.03
C HIS A 437 13.78 6.81 46.46
N GLN A 438 14.27 7.77 45.66
CA GLN A 438 15.13 8.93 45.94
C GLN A 438 16.19 8.90 47.08
N THR A 439 17.43 9.23 46.69
CA THR A 439 18.52 9.69 47.56
C THR A 439 18.39 11.19 47.92
N PRO A 440 18.71 11.62 49.16
CA PRO A 440 18.78 13.03 49.54
C PRO A 440 20.19 13.65 49.38
N THR A 441 20.27 14.97 49.65
CA THR A 441 21.46 15.85 49.73
C THR A 441 22.10 16.31 48.40
N GLY A 442 22.30 17.60 48.14
CA GLY A 442 21.77 18.78 48.85
C GLY A 442 22.41 20.13 48.45
N ASN A 443 21.66 21.23 48.65
CA ASN A 443 22.08 22.64 48.88
C ASN A 443 22.91 23.37 47.79
N SER A 444 22.73 24.68 47.50
CA SER A 444 21.74 25.71 47.90
C SER A 444 21.95 27.02 47.05
N VAL A 445 21.22 28.10 47.37
CA VAL A 445 21.51 29.54 47.11
C VAL A 445 20.87 30.25 45.86
N ILE A 446 19.71 30.92 46.11
CA ILE A 446 19.37 32.36 45.82
C ILE A 446 19.62 32.90 44.37
N SER A 447 18.66 33.49 43.61
CA SER A 447 17.88 34.71 43.96
C SER A 447 16.70 35.08 43.03
N LYS A 448 15.60 35.58 43.64
CA LYS A 448 14.73 36.76 43.32
C LYS A 448 14.37 37.21 41.87
N ARG A 449 13.03 37.40 41.71
CA ARG A 449 12.29 38.57 41.12
C ARG A 449 12.12 38.68 39.58
N GLN A 450 10.87 38.75 39.07
CA GLN A 450 10.01 39.94 38.77
C GLN A 450 10.45 40.76 37.53
N LEU A 451 9.60 41.29 36.63
CA LEU A 451 8.13 41.39 36.45
C LEU A 451 7.80 41.70 34.96
N LEU A 452 6.52 41.56 34.55
CA LEU A 452 5.76 42.27 33.48
C LEU A 452 6.42 42.57 32.09
N SER A 453 5.87 42.23 30.91
CA SER A 453 4.50 42.29 30.33
C SER A 453 4.27 43.54 29.43
N LYS A 454 3.38 43.37 28.42
CA LYS A 454 2.98 44.32 27.36
C LYS A 454 4.06 44.55 26.29
N ASN A 455 3.80 44.79 25.00
CA ASN A 455 2.69 44.62 24.04
C ASN A 455 3.10 45.51 22.86
N LEU A 456 3.03 45.05 21.61
CA LEU A 456 2.36 45.80 20.54
C LEU A 456 2.17 44.90 19.30
N LYS A 457 1.08 45.13 18.56
CA LYS A 457 0.87 44.64 17.18
C LYS A 457 1.04 45.84 16.24
N PRO A 458 1.23 45.59 14.94
CA PRO A 458 0.07 45.83 14.08
C PRO A 458 -0.26 44.67 13.13
N LYS A 459 -1.52 44.59 12.70
CA LYS A 459 -1.99 43.80 11.55
C LYS A 459 -2.32 44.75 10.40
N LYS A 460 -1.79 44.49 9.20
CA LYS A 460 -2.48 44.47 7.88
C LYS A 460 -1.45 44.69 6.74
N GLY A 461 -1.44 43.80 5.75
CA GLY A 461 -0.60 43.84 4.55
C GLY A 461 -0.96 42.64 3.65
N MET A 462 -0.88 42.80 2.33
CA MET A 462 -1.50 41.87 1.36
C MET A 462 -0.86 40.48 1.21
N VAL A 463 -1.74 39.51 0.89
CA VAL A 463 -1.65 38.46 -0.17
C VAL A 463 -0.27 37.87 -0.54
N PRO A 464 -0.09 36.54 -0.36
CA PRO A 464 0.87 35.71 -1.09
C PRO A 464 0.21 34.85 -2.20
N GLN A 465 1.03 34.14 -3.01
CA GLN A 465 0.68 33.30 -4.18
C GLN A 465 0.07 34.08 -5.36
N MET A 466 0.70 34.23 -6.53
CA MET A 466 1.68 33.42 -7.28
C MET A 466 1.19 32.03 -7.73
N LEU A 467 0.57 32.01 -8.91
CA LEU A 467 0.58 30.89 -9.85
C LEU A 467 1.49 31.23 -11.04
N LYS A 468 2.05 30.21 -11.70
CA LYS A 468 2.97 30.34 -12.84
C LYS A 468 2.20 30.41 -14.17
N PRO A 469 2.88 30.78 -15.25
CA PRO A 469 2.79 30.01 -16.49
C PRO A 469 4.14 29.38 -16.89
N GLU A 470 4.11 28.34 -17.70
CA GLU A 470 5.30 27.73 -18.31
C GLU A 470 6.04 28.66 -19.30
N LYS A 471 7.30 28.32 -19.58
CA LYS A 471 8.01 28.72 -20.80
C LYS A 471 8.20 27.49 -21.68
N ASP A 472 7.30 27.28 -22.64
CA ASP A 472 7.64 26.42 -23.77
C ASP A 472 8.76 27.07 -24.58
N THR A 473 9.79 26.30 -24.91
CA THR A 473 10.94 26.74 -25.70
C THR A 473 11.29 25.64 -26.68
N LEU A 474 10.70 25.71 -27.88
CA LEU A 474 11.07 24.83 -29.00
C LEU A 474 12.18 25.49 -29.84
N PRO A 475 13.21 24.74 -30.25
CA PRO A 475 14.35 25.29 -30.98
C PRO A 475 14.04 25.45 -32.48
N MET A 476 14.55 26.52 -33.10
CA MET A 476 14.72 26.56 -34.55
C MET A 476 15.84 25.58 -34.98
N GLN A 477 15.59 24.78 -36.01
CA GLN A 477 16.68 24.14 -36.77
C GLN A 477 17.13 25.04 -37.93
N PRO A 478 18.41 25.00 -38.31
CA PRO A 478 18.94 25.76 -39.44
C PRO A 478 18.90 24.96 -40.75
N GLY A 479 18.76 25.69 -41.86
CA GLY A 479 19.42 25.41 -43.14
C GLY A 479 19.04 24.13 -43.90
N SER A 480 18.27 24.32 -44.98
CA SER A 480 18.44 23.53 -46.20
C SER A 480 18.67 24.46 -47.38
N VAL A 481 19.71 24.18 -48.16
CA VAL A 481 20.02 24.87 -49.42
C VAL A 481 20.39 23.80 -50.44
N GLY A 482 19.69 23.77 -51.57
CA GLY A 482 20.05 22.93 -52.71
C GLY A 482 18.88 22.61 -53.63
N GLU A 483 19.09 22.87 -54.92
CA GLU A 483 18.42 22.22 -56.06
C GLU A 483 16.90 22.50 -56.27
N SER A 484 16.35 22.51 -57.51
CA SER A 484 16.98 22.51 -58.84
C SER A 484 15.96 22.93 -59.92
N GLN A 485 16.39 23.79 -60.87
CA GLN A 485 15.86 23.87 -62.26
C GLN A 485 14.37 24.30 -62.41
N ALA A 486 13.83 24.72 -63.57
CA ALA A 486 14.37 25.04 -64.89
C ALA A 486 13.73 26.39 -65.37
N LYS A 487 14.32 27.15 -66.31
CA LYS A 487 13.94 27.24 -67.74
C LYS A 487 12.44 27.00 -68.02
N PHE A 488 11.75 27.84 -68.80
CA PHE A 488 12.20 28.79 -69.83
C PHE A 488 11.58 30.19 -69.66
#